data_AF-A0A0F6CKH0-F1
#
_entry.id   AF-A0A0F6CKH0-F1
#
_cell.length_a   1.000
_cell.length_b   1.000
_cell.length_c   1.000
_cell.angle_alpha   90.00
_cell.angle_beta   90.00
_cell.angle_gamma   90.00
#
_symmetry.space_group_name_H-M   'P 1'
#
loop_
_entity.id
_entity.type
_entity.pdbx_description
1 polymer ?
#
loop_
_entity_poly.entity_id
_entity_poly.type
_entity_poly.pdbx_seq_one_letter_code
_entity_poly.pdbx_strand_id
1 'polypeptide(L)'
;MNIFLVIHELINQADQVNVTLTNHVGAYIGAGMAMTAAAGVGVGQGFASGLCATALARNPELLPKIQLFWIVGSAIAESSAIYGLIIAFILIFVAR
;
A
#
# COMPACT_ATOMS: atom_id res chain seq x y z
N MET A 1 3.44 -34.44 -35.92
CA MET A 1 2.63 -33.55 -35.05
C MET A 1 1.19 -33.72 -35.47
N ASN A 2 0.36 -34.35 -34.64
CA ASN A 2 -1.03 -34.69 -35.01
C ASN A 2 -1.92 -33.46 -34.88
N ILE A 3 -2.82 -33.24 -35.84
CA ILE A 3 -3.78 -32.13 -35.83
C ILE A 3 -4.58 -32.03 -34.51
N PHE A 4 -4.84 -33.18 -33.88
CA PHE A 4 -5.49 -33.27 -32.57
C PHE A 4 -4.71 -32.60 -31.43
N LEU A 5 -3.37 -32.70 -31.42
CA LEU A 5 -2.52 -32.03 -30.41
C LEU A 5 -2.49 -30.51 -30.62
N VAL A 6 -2.50 -30.08 -31.88
CA VAL A 6 -2.54 -28.63 -32.23
C VAL A 6 -3.84 -27.99 -31.74
N ILE A 7 -4.99 -28.67 -31.91
CA ILE A 7 -6.29 -28.16 -31.46
C ILE A 7 -6.35 -28.09 -29.93
N HIS A 8 -5.83 -29.10 -29.22
CA HIS A 8 -5.78 -29.10 -27.76
C HIS A 8 -4.88 -27.99 -27.19
N GLU A 9 -3.74 -27.72 -27.84
CA GLU A 9 -2.84 -26.65 -27.44
C GLU A 9 -3.44 -25.25 -27.69
N LEU A 10 -4.16 -25.07 -28.79
CA LEU A 10 -4.90 -23.83 -29.05
C LEU A 10 -6.01 -23.56 -28.03
N ILE A 11 -6.72 -24.60 -27.58
CA ILE A 11 -7.75 -24.48 -26.54
C ILE A 11 -7.11 -24.06 -25.21
N ASN A 12 -5.97 -24.65 -24.83
CA ASN A 12 -5.27 -24.26 -23.61
C ASN A 12 -4.73 -22.82 -23.68
N GLN A 13 -4.22 -22.38 -24.83
CA GLN A 13 -3.75 -20.99 -24.99
C GLN A 13 -4.90 -19.98 -24.87
N ALA A 14 -6.08 -20.29 -25.41
CA ALA A 14 -7.25 -19.41 -25.30
C ALA A 14 -7.74 -19.23 -23.84
N ASP A 15 -7.66 -20.29 -23.03
CA ASP A 15 -8.02 -20.23 -21.61
C ASP A 15 -6.99 -19.43 -20.78
N GLN A 16 -5.69 -19.63 -21.04
CA GLN A 16 -4.62 -18.90 -20.36
C GLN A 16 -4.63 -17.38 -20.64
N VAL A 17 -5.03 -16.96 -21.84
CA VAL A 17 -5.15 -15.53 -22.19
C VAL A 17 -6.24 -14.84 -21.36
N ASN A 18 -7.36 -15.51 -21.12
CA ASN A 18 -8.47 -14.95 -20.34
C ASN A 18 -8.12 -14.85 -18.84
N VAL A 19 -7.49 -15.89 -18.29
CA VAL A 19 -7.04 -15.92 -16.90
C VAL A 19 -5.97 -14.87 -16.62
N THR A 20 -5.04 -14.67 -17.57
CA THR A 20 -3.97 -13.67 -17.45
C THR A 20 -4.55 -12.24 -17.38
N LEU A 21 -5.52 -11.91 -18.24
CA LEU A 21 -6.16 -10.59 -18.23
C LEU A 21 -6.92 -10.32 -16.91
N THR A 22 -7.67 -11.30 -16.41
CA THR A 22 -8.41 -11.17 -15.13
C THR A 22 -7.45 -10.98 -13.95
N ASN A 23 -6.32 -11.68 -13.94
CA ASN A 23 -5.32 -11.55 -12.88
C ASN A 23 -4.70 -10.15 -12.81
N HIS A 24 -4.43 -9.52 -13.97
CA HIS A 24 -3.89 -8.17 -14.01
C HIS A 24 -4.87 -7.12 -13.46
N VAL A 25 -6.15 -7.23 -13.81
CA VAL A 25 -7.18 -6.31 -13.31
C VAL A 25 -7.35 -6.45 -11.79
N GLY A 26 -7.34 -7.70 -11.28
CA GLY A 26 -7.38 -7.97 -9.85
C GLY A 26 -6.20 -7.36 -9.09
N ALA A 27 -4.99 -7.44 -9.66
CA ALA A 27 -3.78 -6.87 -9.06
C ALA A 27 -3.85 -5.33 -8.94
N TYR A 28 -4.34 -4.62 -9.96
CA TYR A 28 -4.47 -3.15 -9.91
C TYR A 28 -5.52 -2.68 -8.91
N ILE A 29 -6.68 -3.36 -8.85
CA ILE A 29 -7.72 -3.05 -7.86
C ILE A 29 -7.20 -3.34 -6.45
N GLY A 30 -6.54 -4.49 -6.24
CA GLY A 30 -5.94 -4.85 -4.97
C GLY A 30 -4.87 -3.86 -4.50
N ALA A 31 -4.04 -3.34 -5.41
CA ALA A 31 -3.05 -2.32 -5.11
C ALA A 31 -3.69 -1.00 -4.64
N GLY A 32 -4.78 -0.57 -5.29
CA GLY A 32 -5.55 0.59 -4.86
C GLY A 32 -6.18 0.40 -3.47
N MET A 33 -6.72 -0.78 -3.19
CA MET A 33 -7.28 -1.11 -1.88
C MET A 33 -6.22 -1.13 -0.77
N ALA A 34 -5.02 -1.66 -1.05
CA ALA A 34 -3.92 -1.69 -0.09
C ALA A 34 -3.49 -0.28 0.36
N MET A 35 -3.55 0.71 -0.54
CA MET A 35 -3.19 2.10 -0.23
C MET A 35 -4.19 2.83 0.68
N THR A 36 -5.39 2.28 0.91
CA THR A 36 -6.34 2.86 1.87
C THR A 36 -5.79 2.90 3.30
N ALA A 37 -4.82 2.03 3.62
CA ALA A 37 -4.09 2.05 4.89
C ALA A 37 -3.39 3.38 5.16
N ALA A 38 -2.89 4.07 4.11
CA ALA A 38 -2.21 5.36 4.24
C ALA A 38 -3.15 6.48 4.69
N ALA A 39 -4.45 6.39 4.38
CA ALA A 39 -5.42 7.40 4.78
C ALA A 39 -5.58 7.47 6.31
N GLY A 40 -5.61 6.31 6.99
CA GLY A 40 -5.71 6.25 8.45
C GLY A 40 -4.48 6.85 9.14
N VAL A 41 -3.29 6.58 8.59
CA VAL A 41 -2.03 7.15 9.09
C VAL A 41 -1.99 8.66 8.93
N GLY A 42 -2.36 9.18 7.75
CA GLY A 42 -2.37 10.62 7.48
C GLY A 42 -3.32 11.40 8.41
N VAL A 43 -4.51 10.85 8.68
CA VAL A 43 -5.45 11.46 9.63
C VAL A 43 -4.89 11.44 11.06
N GLY A 44 -4.35 10.30 11.50
CA GLY A 44 -3.80 10.14 12.84
C GLY A 44 -2.59 11.06 13.11
N GLN A 45 -1.62 11.08 12.20
CA GLN A 45 -0.45 11.95 12.30
C GLN A 45 -0.82 13.44 12.18
N GLY A 46 -1.78 13.79 11.32
CA GLY A 46 -2.27 15.16 11.22
C GLY A 46 -2.87 15.66 12.53
N PHE A 47 -3.73 14.83 13.15
CA PHE A 47 -4.31 15.15 14.46
C PHE A 47 -3.23 15.26 15.56
N ALA A 48 -2.32 14.29 15.64
CA ALA A 48 -1.21 14.31 16.61
C ALA A 48 -0.29 15.53 16.43
N SER A 49 -0.05 15.95 15.19
CA SER A 49 0.75 17.14 14.87
C SER A 49 0.08 18.43 15.35
N GLY A 50 -1.24 18.54 15.20
CA GLY A 50 -2.00 19.67 15.75
C GLY A 50 -1.92 19.77 17.28
N LEU A 51 -1.99 18.63 17.97
CA LEU A 51 -1.78 18.57 19.42
C LEU A 51 -0.35 18.94 19.82
N CYS A 52 0.65 18.50 19.05
CA CYS A 52 2.05 18.88 19.29
C CYS A 52 2.27 20.39 19.11
N ALA A 53 1.67 20.99 18.08
CA ALA A 53 1.76 22.44 17.85
C ALA A 53 1.15 23.25 19.00
N THR A 54 -0.02 22.85 19.50
CA THR A 54 -0.66 23.52 20.65
C THR A 54 0.10 23.31 21.96
N ALA A 55 0.67 22.12 22.18
CA ALA A 55 1.51 21.85 23.34
C ALA A 55 2.80 22.69 23.31
N LEU A 56 3.42 22.81 22.13
CA LEU A 56 4.62 23.60 21.91
C LEU A 56 4.35 25.11 22.07
N ALA A 57 3.22 25.60 21.57
CA ALA A 57 2.83 27.00 21.71
C ALA A 57 2.67 27.42 23.19
N ARG A 58 2.27 26.48 24.06
CA ARG A 58 2.14 26.71 25.51
C ARG A 58 3.47 26.59 26.25
N ASN A 59 4.36 25.69 25.81
CA ASN A 59 5.63 25.38 26.48
C ASN A 59 6.77 25.25 25.44
N PRO A 60 7.30 26.37 24.92
CA PRO A 60 8.30 26.34 23.84
C PRO A 60 9.64 25.68 24.27
N GLU A 61 9.98 25.76 25.55
CA GLU A 61 11.15 25.11 26.15
C GLU A 61 11.12 23.58 26.07
N LEU A 62 9.96 22.97 25.87
CA LEU A 62 9.79 21.52 25.74
C LEU A 62 9.93 21.01 24.30
N LEU A 63 10.27 21.87 23.33
CA LEU A 63 10.42 21.51 21.92
C LEU A 63 11.19 20.20 21.69
N PRO A 64 12.41 19.99 22.26
CA PRO A 64 13.19 18.80 21.96
C PRO A 64 12.49 17.52 22.41
N LYS A 65 11.79 17.59 23.54
CA LYS A 65 11.07 16.46 24.12
C LYS A 65 9.80 16.15 23.33
N ILE A 66 9.01 17.18 22.98
CA ILE A 66 7.78 17.02 22.20
C ILE A 66 8.11 16.48 20.80
N GLN A 67 9.12 17.04 20.13
CA GLN A 67 9.56 16.55 18.82
C GLN A 67 10.02 15.11 18.87
N LEU A 68 10.79 14.71 19.89
CA LEU A 68 11.25 13.32 20.03
C LEU A 68 10.06 12.35 20.12
N PHE A 69 9.10 12.61 21.01
CA PHE A 69 7.91 11.76 21.14
C PHE A 69 7.05 11.77 19.88
N TRP A 70 6.93 12.93 19.22
CA TRP A 70 6.19 13.04 17.97
C TRP A 70 6.85 12.24 16.85
N ILE A 71 8.17 12.35 16.64
CA ILE A 71 8.89 11.60 15.59
C ILE A 71 8.79 10.09 15.85
N VAL A 72 9.00 9.65 17.09
CA VAL A 72 8.93 8.22 17.44
C VAL A 72 7.51 7.69 17.24
N GLY A 73 6.49 8.39 17.72
CA GLY A 73 5.09 8.00 17.51
C GLY A 73 4.68 8.03 16.04
N SER A 74 5.11 9.05 15.31
CA SER A 74 4.86 9.23 13.89
C SER A 74 5.50 8.10 13.06
N ALA A 75 6.74 7.72 13.36
CA ALA A 75 7.43 6.62 12.69
C ALA A 75 6.74 5.27 12.91
N ILE A 76 6.23 5.01 14.12
CA ILE A 76 5.47 3.79 14.40
C ILE A 76 4.15 3.79 13.62
N ALA A 77 3.44 4.92 13.60
CA ALA A 77 2.21 5.06 12.80
C ALA A 77 2.48 4.88 11.30
N GLU A 78 3.59 5.42 10.78
CA GLU A 78 3.96 5.36 9.36
C GLU A 78 4.18 3.93 8.87
N SER A 79 4.62 3.03 9.75
CA SER A 79 4.89 1.63 9.38
C SER A 79 3.70 0.93 8.73
N SER A 80 2.47 1.23 9.17
CA SER A 80 1.24 0.68 8.57
C SER A 80 1.03 1.15 7.12
N ALA A 81 1.33 2.43 6.82
CA ALA A 81 1.26 2.96 5.46
C ALA A 81 2.34 2.35 4.57
N ILE A 82 3.56 2.16 5.11
CA ILE A 82 4.67 1.52 4.40
C ILE A 82 4.32 0.07 4.05
N TYR A 83 3.69 -0.70 4.95
CA TYR A 83 3.26 -2.06 4.61
C TYR A 83 2.20 -2.10 3.50
N GLY A 84 1.23 -1.17 3.53
CA GLY A 84 0.26 -1.01 2.44
C GLY A 84 0.92 -0.68 1.10
N LEU A 85 1.92 0.22 1.11
CA LEU A 85 2.70 0.59 -0.06
C LEU A 85 3.53 -0.58 -0.62
N ILE A 86 4.18 -1.35 0.26
CA ILE A 86 4.94 -2.54 -0.14
C ILE A 86 4.01 -3.56 -0.83
N ILE A 87 2.83 -3.81 -0.28
CA ILE A 87 1.85 -4.73 -0.89
C ILE A 87 1.40 -4.20 -2.25
N ALA A 88 1.11 -2.90 -2.37
CA ALA A 88 0.75 -2.29 -3.64
C ALA A 88 1.85 -2.45 -4.70
N PHE A 89 3.11 -2.25 -4.34
CA PHE A 89 4.24 -2.47 -5.24
C PHE A 89 4.41 -3.94 -5.64
N ILE A 90 4.23 -4.89 -4.72
CA ILE A 90 4.29 -6.31 -5.04
C ILE A 90 3.19 -6.66 -6.06
N LEU A 91 1.96 -6.18 -5.85
CA LEU A 91 0.85 -6.43 -6.77
C LEU A 91 1.08 -5.81 -8.15
N ILE A 92 1.63 -4.60 -8.23
CA ILE A 92 1.86 -3.92 -9.51
C ILE A 92 3.08 -4.48 -10.27
N PHE A 93 4.18 -4.77 -9.58
CA PHE A 93 5.46 -5.05 -10.24
C PHE A 93 5.83 -6.53 -10.28
N VAL A 94 5.32 -7.35 -9.34
CA VAL A 94 5.70 -8.76 -9.19
C VAL A 94 4.55 -9.70 -9.57
N ALA A 95 3.30 -9.34 -9.28
CA ALA A 95 2.14 -10.18 -9.60
C ALA A 95 1.63 -10.04 -11.05
N ARG A 96 2.32 -9.23 -11.87
CA ARG A 96 2.06 -9.07 -13.31
C ARG A 96 2.82 -10.09 -14.15
#